data_AF-A0A3C1P061-F1
#
_entry.id   AF-A0A3C1P061-F1
#
_cell.length_a   1.000
_cell.length_b   1.000
_cell.length_c   1.000
_cell.angle_alpha   90.00
_cell.angle_beta   90.00
_cell.angle_gamma   90.00
#
_symmetry.space_group_name_H-M   'P 1'
#
loop_
_entity.id
_entity.type
_entity.pdbx_description
1 polymer ?
#
loop_
_entity_poly.entity_id
_entity_poly.type
_entity_poly.pdbx_seq_one_letter_code
_entity_poly.pdbx_strand_id
1 'polypeptide(L)' 'EFIPDRQPWVHLDIAGPAFNEKAAYGYTPKGGTGAAVRTFVQVAAEMAEGSA' A
#
# COMPACT_ATOMS: atom_id res chain seq x y z
N GLU A 1 -0.94 -0.74 23.84
CA GLU A 1 -1.06 -1.65 22.69
C GLU A 1 -2.52 -1.64 22.24
N PHE A 2 -2.78 -1.49 20.94
CA PHE A 2 -4.13 -1.17 20.43
C PHE A 2 -4.79 -2.30 19.64
N ILE A 3 -4.05 -3.37 19.34
CA ILE A 3 -4.54 -4.49 18.54
C ILE A 3 -4.98 -5.60 19.50
N PRO A 4 -6.25 -6.04 19.46
CA PRO A 4 -6.73 -7.14 20.30
C PRO A 4 -6.03 -8.46 19.98
N ASP A 5 -6.00 -9.35 20.96
CA ASP A 5 -5.49 -10.70 20.78
C ASP A 5 -6.19 -11.41 19.62
N ARG A 6 -5.40 -12.05 18.77
CA ARG A 6 -5.84 -12.85 17.60
C ARG A 6 -6.55 -12.06 16.49
N GLN A 7 -6.54 -10.73 16.51
CA GLN A 7 -7.03 -9.93 15.38
C GLN A 7 -6.02 -10.01 14.23
N PRO A 8 -6.36 -10.56 13.05
CA PRO A 8 -5.51 -10.45 11.87
C PRO A 8 -5.39 -8.97 11.50
N TRP A 9 -4.16 -8.45 11.52
CA TRP A 9 -3.89 -7.04 11.32
C TRP A 9 -2.49 -6.85 10.72
N VAL A 10 -2.37 -5.85 9.86
CA VAL A 10 -1.10 -5.41 9.28
C VAL A 10 -1.04 -3.88 9.30
N HIS A 11 0.14 -3.35 9.61
CA HIS A 11 0.49 -1.96 9.34
C HIS A 11 1.50 -1.91 8.19
N LEU A 12 1.22 -1.03 7.23
CA LEU A 12 2.12 -0.75 6.13
C LEU A 12 2.60 0.70 6.24
N ASP A 13 3.87 0.87 6.59
CA ASP A 13 4.53 2.17 6.56
C ASP A 13 4.98 2.49 5.13
N ILE A 14 4.47 3.59 4.59
CA ILE A 14 4.75 4.05 3.22
C ILE A 14 5.50 5.38 3.17
N ALA A 15 6.04 5.87 4.29
CA ALA A 15 6.64 7.20 4.37
C ALA A 15 7.69 7.46 3.28
N GLY A 16 8.57 6.48 3.04
CA GLY A 16 9.57 6.55 1.97
C GLY A 16 8.97 6.57 0.55
N PRO A 17 8.26 5.52 0.12
CA PRO A 17 7.77 5.43 -1.25
C PRO A 17 6.61 6.39 -1.58
N ALA A 18 5.95 7.00 -0.60
CA ALA A 18 4.80 7.89 -0.82
C ALA A 18 5.14 9.14 -1.65
N PHE A 19 6.41 9.58 -1.64
CA PHE A 19 6.84 10.79 -2.33
C PHE A 19 8.19 10.62 -3.03
N ASN A 20 8.23 10.89 -4.32
CA ASN A 20 9.45 10.87 -5.12
C ASN A 20 10.06 12.28 -5.21
N GLU A 21 11.11 12.54 -4.44
CA GLU A 21 11.83 13.82 -4.48
C GLU A 21 12.73 13.96 -5.72
N LYS A 22 13.02 12.85 -6.41
CA LYS A 22 13.91 12.78 -7.57
C LYS A 22 13.15 13.12 -8.86
N ALA A 23 13.85 12.99 -10.00
CA ALA A 23 13.20 13.04 -11.31
C ALA A 23 12.19 11.89 -11.48
N ALA A 24 11.22 12.09 -12.38
CA ALA A 24 10.29 11.03 -12.76
C ALA A 24 11.03 9.85 -13.41
N TYR A 25 10.50 8.64 -13.22
CA TYR A 25 11.03 7.42 -13.85
C TYR A 25 9.89 6.41 -14.06
N GLY A 26 9.92 5.69 -15.19
CA GLY A 26 8.84 4.76 -15.55
C GLY A 26 7.47 5.43 -15.49
N TYR A 27 6.54 4.86 -14.71
CA TYR A 27 5.22 5.43 -14.45
C TYR A 27 5.16 6.27 -13.15
N THR A 28 6.28 6.46 -12.46
CA THR A 28 6.35 7.19 -11.19
C THR A 28 6.70 8.67 -11.44
N PRO A 29 5.79 9.61 -11.15
CA PRO A 29 6.07 11.04 -11.33
C PRO A 29 7.02 11.57 -10.25
N LYS A 30 7.49 12.81 -10.41
CA LYS A 30 8.03 13.58 -9.28
C LYS A 30 6.88 13.97 -8.35
N GLY A 31 7.10 13.91 -7.04
CA GLY A 31 6.08 14.19 -6.03
C GLY A 31 5.31 12.95 -5.60
N GLY A 32 4.02 13.10 -5.30
CA GLY A 32 3.18 12.00 -4.80
C GLY A 32 3.10 10.81 -5.76
N THR A 33 3.36 9.61 -5.24
CA THR A 33 3.49 8.40 -6.08
C THR A 33 2.24 7.52 -6.11
N GLY A 34 1.34 7.67 -5.12
CA GLY A 34 0.22 6.75 -4.93
C GLY A 34 0.64 5.36 -4.43
N ALA A 35 1.79 5.25 -3.75
CA ALA A 35 2.27 4.01 -3.15
C ALA A 35 1.17 3.27 -2.36
N ALA A 36 1.18 1.94 -2.45
CA ALA A 36 0.22 1.01 -1.86
C ALA A 36 -1.21 1.02 -2.42
N VAL A 37 -1.65 2.00 -3.21
CA VAL A 37 -3.03 2.02 -3.74
C VAL A 37 -3.33 0.76 -4.56
N ARG A 38 -2.49 0.43 -5.56
CA ARG A 38 -2.70 -0.77 -6.37
C ARG A 38 -2.59 -2.06 -5.57
N THR A 39 -1.71 -2.08 -4.56
CA THR A 39 -1.57 -3.22 -3.66
C THR A 39 -2.86 -3.48 -2.89
N PHE A 40 -3.45 -2.45 -2.26
CA PHE A 40 -4.70 -2.62 -1.51
C PHE A 40 -5.90 -2.90 -2.41
N VAL A 41 -5.94 -2.33 -3.62
CA VAL A 41 -6.96 -2.68 -4.62
C VAL A 41 -6.88 -4.17 -4.97
N GLN A 42 -5.68 -4.69 -5.22
CA GLN A 42 -5.48 -6.10 -5.53
C GLN A 42 -5.85 -7.01 -4.35
N VAL A 43 -5.40 -6.68 -3.14
CA VAL A 43 -5.76 -7.43 -1.93
C VAL A 43 -7.29 -7.45 -1.74
N ALA A 44 -7.96 -6.31 -1.90
CA ALA A 44 -9.41 -6.25 -1.78
C ALA A 44 -10.13 -7.11 -2.84
N ALA A 45 -9.60 -7.14 -4.06
CA ALA A 45 -10.13 -7.99 -5.13
C ALA A 45 -9.96 -9.49 -4.80
N GLU A 46 -8.77 -9.90 -4.37
CA GLU A 46 -8.49 -11.30 -3.98
C GLU A 46 -9.33 -11.73 -2.77
N MET A 47 -9.51 -10.85 -1.78
CA MET A 47 -10.38 -11.10 -0.64
C MET A 47 -11.85 -11.23 -1.04
N ALA A 48 -12.31 -10.47 -2.03
CA ALA A 48 -13.67 -10.57 -2.55
C ALA A 48 -13.89 -11.88 -3.34
N GLU A 49 -12.84 -12.39 -4.00
CA GLU A 49 -12.85 -13.65 -4.74
C GLU A 49 -12.63 -14.88 -3.84
N GLY A 50 -12.19 -14.69 -2.59
CA GLY A 50 -11.80 -15.78 -1.68
C GLY A 50 -10.48 -16.46 -2.07
N SER A 51 -9.66 -15.78 -2.86
CA SER A 51 -8.34 -16.21 -3.31
C SER A 51 -7.20 -15.65 -2.47
N ALA A 52 -7.52 -14.76 -1.52
CA ALA A 52 -6.60 -14.22 -0.50
C ALA A 52 -6.50 -15.09 0.76
#